data_AF-A0A1F5MJV7-F1
#
_entry.id   AF-A0A1F5MJV7-F1
#
_cell.length_a   1.000
_cell.length_b   1.000
_cell.length_c   1.000
_cell.angle_alpha   90.00
_cell.angle_beta   90.00
_cell.angle_gamma   90.00
#
_symmetry.space_group_name_H-M   'P 1'
#
loop_
_entity.id
_entity.type
_entity.pdbx_description
1 polymer ?
#
loop_
_entity_poly.entity_id
_entity_poly.type
_entity_poly.pdbx_seq_one_letter_code
_entity_poly.pdbx_strand_id
1 'polypeptide(L)'
;MPRFIKGFSLVELMIVVAVISILSGVGIVSYTGIRKNSEDTLKKSQVDAVAKAYEVSYDIGTASYQALTDGDFSGGKKPLQGEVDYKEGPDATSASGSLFTVCATLSNSIQYCRSSAQAVAFTLNPTFTPTPAGTTYTATGGNDINNTGGYTIHTFTSSGTFTPTGAMSVEYLVVAGGGAGGTKLYNAGGAGGGGGGGMKTGTATVTAQAYTITVGEGGVRGVFSETGATGGNGNPSSFGSLASTFGGGGGGGVTASPNGTNGGSGGGGGFSAGTGGTRTAGQGNNGGGVTGGGTGGAGGGGSGVKGSSTSTSNGGAGGAGGESSISGSLITYAGGGGGGRYDLGNGGIGGSGGGGAGGGGDGAPGTAHTGGGGGGAGPPSIANGGTGGGTGGSGIVIIRYRTSTAATPTP
;
A
#
# COMPACT_ATOMS: atom_id res chain seq x y z
N MET A 1 -11.69 -45.96 53.50
CA MET A 1 -12.99 -45.83 52.80
C MET A 1 -12.72 -45.80 51.31
N PRO A 2 -13.19 -46.77 50.51
CA PRO A 2 -12.96 -46.78 49.07
C PRO A 2 -13.77 -45.64 48.43
N ARG A 3 -13.08 -44.74 47.73
CA ARG A 3 -13.66 -43.60 47.03
C ARG A 3 -14.29 -44.12 45.74
N PHE A 4 -15.61 -44.33 45.74
CA PHE A 4 -16.36 -44.65 44.52
C PHE A 4 -16.20 -43.48 43.54
N ILE A 5 -15.43 -43.71 42.48
CA ILE A 5 -15.36 -42.83 41.32
C ILE A 5 -16.73 -42.93 40.65
N LYS A 6 -17.53 -41.86 40.71
CA LYS A 6 -18.82 -41.79 40.01
C LYS A 6 -18.53 -42.01 38.51
N GLY A 7 -18.97 -43.15 37.98
CA GLY A 7 -18.90 -43.43 36.55
C GLY A 7 -19.74 -42.43 35.78
N PHE A 8 -19.21 -41.94 34.65
CA PHE A 8 -19.92 -41.04 33.75
C PHE A 8 -21.19 -41.71 33.22
N SER A 9 -22.27 -40.94 33.14
CA SER A 9 -23.53 -41.43 32.58
C SER A 9 -23.42 -41.59 31.06
N LEU A 10 -24.18 -42.53 30.50
CA LEU A 10 -24.31 -42.71 29.05
C LEU A 10 -24.71 -41.40 28.34
N VAL A 11 -25.50 -40.56 29.02
CA VAL A 11 -25.97 -39.28 28.48
C VAL A 11 -24.81 -38.28 28.30
N GLU A 12 -23.87 -38.21 29.24
CA GLU A 12 -22.69 -37.33 29.13
C GLU A 12 -21.80 -37.76 27.96
N LEU A 13 -21.61 -39.07 27.76
CA LEU A 13 -20.84 -39.59 26.65
C LEU A 13 -21.50 -39.26 25.29
N MET A 14 -22.83 -39.38 25.20
CA MET A 14 -23.56 -39.04 23.98
C MET A 14 -23.48 -37.55 23.63
N ILE A 15 -23.54 -36.66 24.62
CA ILE A 15 -23.40 -35.22 24.39
C ILE A 15 -22.00 -34.89 23.88
N VAL A 16 -20.96 -35.49 24.47
CA VAL A 16 -19.56 -35.25 24.06
C VAL A 16 -19.34 -35.71 22.61
N VAL A 17 -19.82 -36.90 22.23
CA VAL A 17 -19.68 -37.41 20.86
C VAL A 17 -20.46 -36.54 19.87
N ALA A 18 -21.66 -36.06 20.23
CA ALA A 18 -22.43 -35.15 19.41
C ALA A 18 -21.71 -33.82 19.17
N VAL A 19 -21.15 -33.20 20.22
CA VAL A 19 -20.41 -31.94 20.11
C VAL A 19 -19.14 -32.12 19.26
N ILE A 20 -18.37 -33.20 19.48
CA ILE A 20 -17.17 -33.48 18.69
C ILE A 20 -17.52 -33.71 17.21
N SER A 21 -18.64 -34.36 16.90
CA SER A 21 -19.08 -34.59 15.51
C SER A 21 -19.39 -33.28 14.77
N ILE A 22 -20.06 -32.35 15.45
CA ILE A 22 -20.42 -31.03 14.89
C ILE A 22 -19.16 -30.17 14.71
N LEU A 23 -18.30 -30.12 15.73
CA LEU A 23 -17.05 -29.36 15.68
C LEU A 23 -16.09 -29.90 14.61
N SER A 24 -16.04 -31.22 14.42
CA SER A 24 -15.23 -31.84 13.36
C SER A 24 -15.76 -31.48 11.97
N GLY A 25 -17.08 -31.49 11.76
CA GLY A 25 -17.68 -31.09 10.49
C GLY A 25 -17.38 -29.64 10.11
N VAL A 26 -17.50 -28.71 11.06
CA VAL A 26 -17.18 -27.28 10.84
C VAL A 26 -15.66 -27.05 10.69
N GLY A 27 -14.85 -27.80 11.44
CA GLY A 27 -13.38 -27.71 11.39
C GLY A 27 -12.77 -28.12 10.05
N ILE A 28 -13.31 -29.16 9.39
CA ILE A 28 -12.79 -29.66 8.11
C ILE A 28 -12.99 -28.65 6.97
N VAL A 29 -14.14 -27.97 6.93
CA VAL A 29 -14.42 -26.94 5.89
C VAL A 29 -13.49 -25.73 6.05
N SER A 30 -13.19 -25.33 7.29
CA SER A 30 -12.23 -24.25 7.58
C SER A 30 -10.79 -24.65 7.24
N TYR A 31 -10.38 -25.86 7.61
CA TYR A 31 -9.02 -26.35 7.38
C TYR A 31 -8.69 -26.55 5.89
N THR A 32 -9.64 -27.05 5.10
CA THR A 32 -9.46 -27.23 3.65
C THR A 32 -9.34 -25.89 2.91
N GLY A 33 -10.07 -24.85 3.35
CA GLY A 33 -9.92 -23.49 2.83
C GLY A 33 -8.56 -22.87 3.15
N ILE A 34 -8.10 -22.99 4.39
CA ILE A 34 -6.79 -22.48 4.82
C ILE A 34 -5.65 -23.17 4.06
N ARG A 35 -5.70 -24.50 3.92
CA ARG A 35 -4.66 -25.26 3.20
C ARG A 35 -4.55 -24.84 1.73
N LYS A 36 -5.69 -24.71 1.04
CA LYS A 36 -5.73 -24.22 -0.36
C LYS A 36 -5.16 -22.80 -0.49
N ASN A 37 -5.50 -21.90 0.44
CA ASN A 37 -4.96 -20.54 0.44
C ASN A 37 -3.45 -20.48 0.72
N SER A 38 -2.93 -21.38 1.56
CA SER A 38 -1.50 -21.52 1.80
C SER A 38 -0.75 -22.06 0.59
N GLU A 39 -1.30 -23.08 -0.08
CA GLU A 39 -0.76 -23.63 -1.34
C GLU A 39 -0.75 -22.57 -2.46
N ASP A 40 -1.82 -21.79 -2.59
CA ASP A 40 -1.92 -20.72 -3.59
C ASP A 40 -0.96 -19.57 -3.30
N THR A 41 -0.79 -19.19 -2.03
CA THR A 41 0.21 -18.18 -1.62
C THR A 41 1.63 -18.66 -1.94
N LEU A 42 1.92 -19.94 -1.69
CA LEU A 42 3.22 -20.54 -2.02
C LEU A 42 3.47 -20.50 -3.53
N LYS A 43 2.51 -20.95 -4.35
CA LYS A 43 2.62 -20.94 -5.81
C LYS A 43 2.88 -19.54 -6.37
N LYS A 44 2.16 -18.52 -5.86
CA LYS A 44 2.38 -17.11 -6.23
C LYS A 44 3.79 -16.65 -5.89
N SER A 45 4.23 -16.92 -4.66
CA SER A 45 5.58 -16.54 -4.22
C SER A 45 6.68 -17.21 -5.04
N GLN A 46 6.46 -18.45 -5.49
CA GLN A 46 7.44 -19.17 -6.32
C GLN A 46 7.48 -18.64 -7.75
N VAL A 47 6.33 -18.33 -8.37
CA VAL A 47 6.27 -17.66 -9.68
C VAL A 47 7.01 -16.32 -9.64
N ASP A 48 6.85 -15.56 -8.56
CA ASP A 48 7.53 -14.28 -8.36
C ASP A 48 9.04 -14.44 -8.21
N ALA A 49 9.49 -15.48 -7.50
CA ALA A 49 10.91 -15.77 -7.34
C ALA A 49 11.58 -16.13 -8.69
N VAL A 50 10.92 -16.96 -9.50
CA VAL A 50 11.44 -17.36 -10.82
C VAL A 50 11.43 -16.17 -11.79
N ALA A 51 10.36 -15.38 -11.82
CA ALA A 51 10.30 -14.17 -12.64
C ALA A 51 11.40 -13.18 -12.26
N LYS A 52 11.67 -12.98 -10.97
CA LYS A 52 12.74 -12.11 -10.50
C LYS A 52 14.13 -12.63 -10.87
N ALA A 53 14.35 -13.94 -10.82
CA ALA A 53 15.61 -14.54 -11.26
C ALA A 53 15.83 -14.31 -12.77
N TYR A 54 14.77 -14.43 -13.59
CA TYR A 54 14.86 -14.08 -15.00
C TYR A 54 15.21 -12.61 -15.20
N GLU A 55 14.56 -11.67 -14.48
CA GLU A 55 14.91 -10.24 -14.57
C GLU A 55 16.39 -9.95 -14.25
N VAL A 56 16.99 -10.71 -13.33
CA VAL A 56 18.42 -10.57 -12.97
C VAL A 56 19.34 -11.19 -14.04
N SER A 57 18.88 -12.22 -14.75
CA SER A 57 19.64 -12.92 -15.80
C SER A 57 19.70 -12.19 -17.15
N TYR A 58 19.22 -10.95 -17.23
CA TYR A 58 19.23 -10.18 -18.48
C TYR A 58 20.65 -9.77 -18.88
N ASP A 59 21.11 -10.24 -20.02
CA ASP A 59 22.37 -9.83 -20.62
C ASP A 59 22.13 -8.64 -21.56
N ILE A 60 22.74 -7.50 -21.23
CA ILE A 60 22.66 -6.26 -22.00
C ILE A 60 23.38 -6.40 -23.35
N GLY A 61 24.43 -7.22 -23.43
CA GLY A 61 25.22 -7.42 -24.65
C GLY A 61 24.47 -8.20 -25.73
N THR A 62 23.65 -9.16 -25.32
CA THR A 62 22.81 -9.96 -26.23
C THR A 62 21.35 -9.52 -26.24
N ALA A 63 20.97 -8.55 -25.40
CA ALA A 63 19.60 -8.07 -25.20
C ALA A 63 18.59 -9.22 -24.93
N SER A 64 19.02 -10.20 -24.14
CA SER A 64 18.26 -11.44 -23.92
C SER A 64 18.39 -11.95 -22.49
N TYR A 65 17.36 -12.67 -22.05
CA TYR A 65 17.36 -13.36 -20.77
C TYR A 65 18.09 -14.70 -20.88
N GLN A 66 18.96 -14.99 -19.93
CA GLN A 66 19.70 -16.25 -19.87
C GLN A 66 18.89 -17.36 -19.19
N ALA A 67 19.24 -18.61 -19.49
CA ALA A 67 18.61 -19.75 -18.86
C ALA A 67 18.98 -19.83 -17.37
N LEU A 68 17.98 -20.00 -16.51
CA LEU A 68 18.17 -20.17 -15.07
C LEU A 68 18.55 -21.60 -14.70
N THR A 69 19.48 -21.72 -13.77
CA THR A 69 19.99 -22.95 -13.17
C THR A 69 19.56 -23.07 -11.71
N ASP A 70 19.69 -24.26 -11.11
CA ASP A 70 19.39 -24.48 -9.68
C ASP A 70 20.27 -23.62 -8.74
N GLY A 71 21.44 -23.18 -9.23
CA GLY A 71 22.35 -22.29 -8.50
C GLY A 71 21.89 -20.83 -8.42
N ASP A 72 20.93 -20.42 -9.26
CA ASP A 72 20.39 -19.05 -9.28
C ASP A 72 19.36 -18.79 -8.16
N PHE A 73 19.08 -19.80 -7.34
CA PHE A 73 18.14 -19.73 -6.23
C PHE A 73 18.85 -20.05 -4.91
N SER A 74 18.61 -19.22 -3.89
CA SER A 74 19.22 -19.36 -2.56
C SER A 74 18.89 -20.66 -1.82
N GLY A 75 17.90 -21.43 -2.30
CA GLY A 75 17.57 -22.77 -1.81
C GLY A 75 18.30 -23.93 -2.53
N GLY A 76 19.17 -23.63 -3.50
CA GLY A 76 19.91 -24.63 -4.29
C GLY A 76 19.05 -25.50 -5.19
N LYS A 77 17.79 -25.13 -5.39
CA LYS A 77 16.82 -25.78 -6.27
C LYS A 77 15.88 -24.75 -6.86
N LYS A 78 15.58 -24.87 -8.14
CA LYS A 78 14.55 -24.09 -8.83
C LYS A 78 13.18 -24.34 -8.19
N PRO A 79 12.46 -23.28 -7.75
CA PRO A 79 11.09 -23.41 -7.25
C PRO A 79 10.14 -23.99 -8.31
N LEU A 80 9.09 -24.69 -7.86
CA LEU A 80 8.02 -25.34 -8.65
C LEU A 80 8.34 -26.70 -9.31
N GLN A 81 9.52 -27.31 -9.08
CA GLN A 81 9.85 -28.62 -9.66
C GLN A 81 8.75 -29.68 -9.40
N GLY A 82 8.11 -30.15 -10.47
CA GLY A 82 7.27 -31.36 -10.46
C GLY A 82 5.74 -31.19 -10.35
N GLU A 83 5.18 -29.98 -10.24
CA GLU A 83 3.72 -29.81 -10.03
C GLU A 83 2.97 -28.87 -10.98
N VAL A 84 3.60 -28.47 -12.09
CA VAL A 84 2.91 -27.75 -13.17
C VAL A 84 3.67 -28.01 -14.46
N ASP A 85 2.94 -27.98 -15.57
CA ASP A 85 3.39 -28.17 -16.95
C ASP A 85 4.55 -27.20 -17.27
N TYR A 86 5.77 -27.56 -16.89
CA TYR A 86 6.97 -27.00 -17.47
C TYR A 86 7.02 -27.48 -18.91
N LYS A 87 6.41 -26.72 -19.81
CA LYS A 87 6.95 -26.71 -21.17
C LYS A 87 8.30 -26.00 -21.13
N GLU A 88 9.33 -26.75 -20.74
CA GLU A 88 10.66 -26.50 -21.25
C GLU A 88 10.62 -26.81 -22.76
N GLY A 89 10.29 -25.78 -23.54
CA GLY A 89 10.07 -25.89 -24.99
C GLY A 89 8.96 -24.95 -25.47
N PRO A 90 8.97 -24.56 -26.75
CA PRO A 90 8.73 -23.20 -27.19
C PRO A 90 7.25 -22.77 -27.09
N ASP A 91 6.96 -21.96 -26.08
CA ASP A 91 5.99 -20.87 -26.13
C ASP A 91 6.41 -19.69 -25.22
N ALA A 92 7.68 -19.34 -24.94
CA ALA A 92 9.00 -19.61 -25.52
C ALA A 92 9.15 -19.46 -27.04
N THR A 93 8.46 -18.47 -27.63
CA THR A 93 9.09 -17.58 -28.63
C THR A 93 9.73 -16.41 -27.87
N SER A 94 10.97 -16.45 -27.38
CA SER A 94 12.13 -17.23 -27.79
C SER A 94 13.06 -17.39 -26.60
N ALA A 95 13.60 -18.60 -26.37
CA ALA A 95 14.82 -18.84 -25.59
C ALA A 95 16.09 -18.34 -26.32
N SER A 96 15.90 -17.25 -27.06
CA SER A 96 16.83 -16.41 -27.80
C SER A 96 16.06 -15.10 -28.04
N GLY A 97 15.77 -14.33 -26.99
CA GLY A 97 14.88 -13.18 -27.12
C GLY A 97 14.74 -12.33 -25.86
N SER A 98 14.11 -11.17 -26.04
CA SER A 98 14.02 -10.09 -25.07
C SER A 98 12.89 -10.24 -24.03
N LEU A 99 12.14 -11.35 -24.01
CA LEU A 99 10.91 -11.55 -23.22
C LEU A 99 10.84 -12.93 -22.52
N PHE A 100 10.13 -13.01 -21.38
CA PHE A 100 9.80 -14.28 -20.69
C PHE A 100 8.38 -14.26 -20.10
N THR A 101 7.79 -15.43 -19.79
CA THR A 101 6.54 -15.55 -18.99
C THR A 101 6.57 -16.82 -18.14
N VAL A 102 6.17 -16.71 -16.88
CA VAL A 102 6.16 -17.77 -15.86
C VAL A 102 4.77 -17.82 -15.26
N CYS A 103 4.14 -18.99 -15.19
CA CYS A 103 2.78 -19.14 -14.66
C CYS A 103 2.64 -20.33 -13.71
N ALA A 104 1.66 -20.26 -12.79
CA ALA A 104 1.20 -21.39 -11.99
C ALA A 104 -0.33 -21.39 -11.87
N THR A 105 -0.92 -22.58 -11.83
CA THR A 105 -2.38 -22.76 -11.66
C THR A 105 -2.73 -22.88 -10.18
N LEU A 106 -3.65 -22.03 -9.73
CA LEU A 106 -4.15 -21.96 -8.36
C LEU A 106 -5.27 -22.99 -8.12
N SER A 107 -5.63 -23.19 -6.85
CA SER A 107 -6.61 -24.16 -6.37
C SER A 107 -8.04 -23.96 -6.90
N ASN A 108 -8.31 -22.80 -7.50
CA ASN A 108 -9.56 -22.42 -8.17
C ASN A 108 -9.46 -22.47 -9.71
N SER A 109 -8.43 -23.11 -10.25
CA SER A 109 -8.13 -23.19 -11.69
C SER A 109 -7.83 -21.85 -12.36
N ILE A 110 -7.57 -20.79 -11.59
CA ILE A 110 -7.08 -19.51 -12.12
C ILE A 110 -5.57 -19.59 -12.31
N GLN A 111 -5.08 -19.07 -13.44
CA GLN A 111 -3.66 -19.00 -13.73
C GLN A 111 -3.07 -17.70 -13.17
N TYR A 112 -2.00 -17.81 -12.40
CA TYR A 112 -1.21 -16.69 -11.91
C TYR A 112 0.08 -16.61 -12.71
N CYS A 113 0.27 -15.54 -13.48
CA CYS A 113 1.39 -15.37 -14.39
C CYS A 113 2.21 -14.11 -14.09
N ARG A 114 3.51 -14.19 -14.37
CA ARG A 114 4.46 -13.07 -14.37
C ARG A 114 5.27 -13.14 -15.65
N SER A 115 5.26 -12.05 -16.41
CA SER A 115 6.02 -11.93 -17.65
C SER A 115 7.15 -10.91 -17.50
N SER A 116 8.14 -10.96 -18.39
CA SER A 116 9.16 -9.92 -18.51
C SER A 116 8.50 -8.55 -18.56
N ALA A 117 9.13 -7.55 -17.96
CA ALA A 117 8.63 -6.16 -17.96
C ALA A 117 8.22 -5.65 -19.36
N GLN A 118 8.79 -6.21 -20.42
CA GLN A 118 8.51 -5.89 -21.82
C GLN A 118 7.32 -6.65 -22.44
N ALA A 119 6.82 -7.75 -21.83
CA ALA A 119 5.73 -8.61 -22.35
C ALA A 119 4.35 -8.32 -21.72
N VAL A 120 4.26 -7.44 -20.71
CA VAL A 120 3.01 -7.18 -19.96
C VAL A 120 1.97 -6.37 -20.76
N ALA A 121 2.21 -6.10 -22.04
CA ALA A 121 1.20 -5.56 -22.93
C ALA A 121 0.40 -6.70 -23.54
N PHE A 122 -0.68 -7.16 -22.87
CA PHE A 122 -1.94 -7.66 -23.46
C PHE A 122 -2.71 -8.57 -22.50
N THR A 123 -3.38 -8.03 -21.46
CA THR A 123 -4.70 -8.57 -21.03
C THR A 123 -5.41 -7.61 -20.06
N LEU A 124 -6.13 -6.62 -20.57
CA LEU A 124 -7.38 -6.11 -19.97
C LEU A 124 -8.22 -5.47 -21.09
N ASN A 125 -9.30 -6.17 -21.46
CA ASN A 125 -10.50 -5.88 -22.27
C ASN A 125 -10.60 -4.72 -23.29
N PRO A 126 -11.42 -4.92 -24.35
CA PRO A 126 -11.29 -4.27 -25.64
C PRO A 126 -12.18 -3.02 -25.77
N THR A 127 -11.57 -1.91 -26.18
CA THR A 127 -11.95 -1.03 -27.31
C THR A 127 -10.94 0.11 -27.35
N PHE A 128 -9.70 -0.21 -27.73
CA PHE A 128 -8.78 0.80 -28.24
C PHE A 128 -8.89 0.76 -29.76
N THR A 129 -9.49 1.77 -30.35
CA THR A 129 -9.31 2.02 -31.79
C THR A 129 -7.82 2.29 -31.99
N PRO A 130 -7.10 1.49 -32.81
CA PRO A 130 -5.69 1.72 -33.05
C PRO A 130 -5.50 3.10 -33.66
N THR A 131 -4.77 3.97 -32.95
CA THR A 131 -4.23 5.20 -33.51
C THR A 131 -3.38 4.84 -34.74
N PRO A 132 -3.51 5.57 -35.87
CA PRO A 132 -2.69 5.36 -37.05
C PRO A 132 -1.20 5.33 -36.73
N ALA A 133 -0.49 4.35 -37.31
CA ALA A 133 0.95 4.20 -37.19
C ALA A 133 1.67 5.45 -37.73
N GLY A 134 2.57 6.04 -36.92
CA GLY A 134 3.45 7.14 -37.34
C GLY A 134 3.38 8.43 -36.51
N THR A 135 2.48 8.56 -35.55
CA THR A 135 2.45 9.74 -34.66
C THR A 135 3.28 9.48 -33.40
N THR A 136 4.46 10.11 -33.33
CA THR A 136 5.24 10.14 -32.08
C THR A 136 4.56 11.02 -31.06
N TYR A 137 3.89 10.39 -30.08
CA TYR A 137 3.40 11.08 -28.91
C TYR A 137 4.55 11.45 -28.00
N THR A 138 4.69 12.73 -27.72
CA THR A 138 5.69 13.24 -26.79
C THR A 138 5.04 14.21 -25.82
N ALA A 139 5.61 14.29 -24.62
CA ALA A 139 5.25 15.27 -23.62
C ALA A 139 6.51 15.71 -22.88
N THR A 140 6.47 16.91 -22.29
CA THR A 140 7.54 17.42 -21.43
C THR A 140 7.03 17.67 -20.01
N GLY A 141 7.96 17.85 -19.08
CA GLY A 141 7.69 18.05 -17.66
C GLY A 141 7.90 16.79 -16.83
N GLY A 142 7.68 16.92 -15.53
CA GLY A 142 8.06 15.91 -14.54
C GLY A 142 9.47 16.16 -13.99
N ASN A 143 9.70 15.70 -12.77
CA ASN A 143 11.03 15.65 -12.16
C ASN A 143 11.86 14.54 -12.78
N ASP A 144 11.22 13.41 -13.10
CA ASP A 144 11.84 12.26 -13.75
C ASP A 144 10.98 11.78 -14.91
N ILE A 145 11.64 11.41 -16.02
CA ILE A 145 11.00 10.81 -17.20
C ILE A 145 11.68 9.48 -17.48
N ASN A 146 10.91 8.39 -17.42
CA ASN A 146 11.41 7.05 -17.70
C ASN A 146 10.66 6.41 -18.88
N ASN A 147 11.39 5.70 -19.74
CA ASN A 147 10.82 4.92 -20.83
C ASN A 147 11.01 3.44 -20.51
N THR A 148 9.93 2.73 -20.18
CA THR A 148 9.98 1.32 -19.81
C THR A 148 8.71 0.61 -20.27
N GLY A 149 8.83 -0.61 -20.79
CA GLY A 149 7.68 -1.43 -21.21
C GLY A 149 6.85 -0.82 -22.34
N GLY A 150 7.42 0.04 -23.19
CA GLY A 150 6.71 0.75 -24.26
C GLY A 150 5.89 1.95 -23.78
N TYR A 151 6.12 2.41 -22.55
CA TYR A 151 5.49 3.60 -21.98
C TYR A 151 6.53 4.66 -21.66
N THR A 152 6.14 5.92 -21.86
CA THR A 152 6.82 7.08 -21.29
C THR A 152 6.08 7.48 -20.02
N ILE A 153 6.81 7.55 -18.91
CA ILE A 153 6.31 7.79 -17.56
C ILE A 153 6.91 9.09 -17.04
N HIS A 154 6.06 10.06 -16.73
CA HIS A 154 6.42 11.32 -16.11
C HIS A 154 6.07 11.28 -14.63
N THR A 155 7.08 11.44 -13.77
CA THR A 155 6.91 11.46 -12.31
C THR A 155 7.12 12.87 -11.78
N PHE A 156 6.17 13.35 -10.99
CA PHE A 156 6.20 14.64 -10.31
C PHE A 156 6.30 14.42 -8.80
N THR A 157 7.47 14.70 -8.26
CA THR A 157 7.76 14.76 -6.82
C THR A 157 7.66 16.20 -6.28
N SER A 158 7.62 17.19 -7.18
CA SER A 158 7.28 18.58 -6.90
C SER A 158 6.26 19.11 -7.92
N SER A 159 5.59 20.21 -7.59
CA SER A 159 4.67 20.87 -8.53
C SER A 159 5.39 21.30 -9.81
N GLY A 160 4.67 21.27 -10.93
CA GLY A 160 5.23 21.56 -12.25
C GLY A 160 4.14 21.56 -13.33
N THR A 161 4.54 21.28 -14.56
CA THR A 161 3.63 21.27 -15.72
C THR A 161 3.86 20.02 -16.54
N PHE A 162 2.79 19.36 -16.97
CA PHE A 162 2.79 18.30 -17.98
C PHE A 162 2.32 18.90 -19.31
N THR A 163 3.15 18.82 -20.36
CA THR A 163 2.86 19.45 -21.66
C THR A 163 2.97 18.43 -22.79
N PRO A 164 1.88 17.72 -23.13
CA PRO A 164 1.83 16.86 -24.32
C PRO A 164 1.83 17.69 -25.60
N THR A 165 2.40 17.13 -26.67
CA THR A 165 2.50 17.78 -28.00
C THR A 165 1.28 17.57 -28.89
N GLY A 166 0.37 16.70 -28.47
CA GLY A 166 -0.81 16.32 -29.25
C GLY A 166 -1.90 15.71 -28.38
N ALA A 167 -3.03 15.38 -29.01
CA ALA A 167 -4.11 14.69 -28.34
C ALA A 167 -3.79 13.21 -28.12
N MET A 168 -3.91 12.73 -26.89
CA MET A 168 -3.55 11.35 -26.52
C MET A 168 -4.28 10.90 -25.24
N SER A 169 -4.34 9.58 -25.04
CA SER A 169 -4.83 8.98 -23.80
C SER A 169 -3.65 8.72 -22.85
N VAL A 170 -3.84 9.06 -21.58
CA VAL A 170 -2.87 8.87 -20.51
C VAL A 170 -3.50 8.11 -19.34
N GLU A 171 -2.70 7.35 -18.61
CA GLU A 171 -3.04 6.82 -17.29
C GLU A 171 -2.39 7.71 -16.22
N TYR A 172 -3.07 7.89 -15.08
CA TYR A 172 -2.57 8.71 -14.00
C TYR A 172 -2.71 8.04 -12.63
N LEU A 173 -1.82 8.44 -11.73
CA LEU A 173 -1.89 8.27 -10.29
C LEU A 173 -1.69 9.65 -9.66
N VAL A 174 -2.64 10.10 -8.86
CA VAL A 174 -2.52 11.31 -8.05
C VAL A 174 -2.60 10.90 -6.59
N VAL A 175 -1.56 11.23 -5.81
CA VAL A 175 -1.49 10.99 -4.36
C VAL A 175 -1.22 12.31 -3.66
N ALA A 176 -2.11 12.71 -2.76
CA ALA A 176 -1.94 13.92 -1.95
C ALA A 176 -0.88 13.76 -0.85
N GLY A 177 -0.49 14.86 -0.20
CA GLY A 177 0.34 14.79 0.99
C GLY A 177 -0.39 14.11 2.15
N GLY A 178 0.33 13.33 2.96
CA GLY A 178 -0.19 12.69 4.17
C GLY A 178 -0.37 13.70 5.31
N GLY A 179 -1.23 13.40 6.28
CA GLY A 179 -1.38 14.19 7.50
C GLY A 179 -0.28 13.92 8.52
N ALA A 180 0.01 14.89 9.39
CA ALA A 180 0.92 14.68 10.51
C ALA A 180 0.28 13.90 11.66
N GLY A 181 1.07 13.23 12.48
CA GLY A 181 0.61 12.67 13.75
C GLY A 181 0.29 13.76 14.78
N GLY A 182 -0.58 13.44 15.74
CA GLY A 182 -0.90 14.32 16.85
C GLY A 182 0.25 14.43 17.86
N THR A 183 0.25 15.53 18.62
CA THR A 183 1.21 15.76 19.71
C THR A 183 0.61 15.44 21.07
N LYS A 184 1.49 15.27 22.06
CA LYS A 184 1.15 14.83 23.40
C LYS A 184 1.55 15.86 24.49
N LEU A 185 0.87 15.77 25.63
CA LEU A 185 1.19 16.43 26.91
C LEU A 185 1.90 15.52 27.92
N TYR A 186 2.55 16.12 28.91
CA TYR A 186 3.01 15.41 30.11
C TYR A 186 1.86 14.68 30.81
N ASN A 187 2.12 13.44 31.23
CA ASN A 187 1.15 12.57 31.92
C ASN A 187 -0.15 12.22 31.16
N ALA A 188 -0.22 12.47 29.85
CA ALA A 188 -1.36 12.10 29.00
C ALA A 188 -1.15 10.77 28.23
N GLY A 189 -2.20 10.28 27.57
CA GLY A 189 -2.15 9.13 26.68
C GLY A 189 -1.37 9.34 25.37
N GLY A 190 -1.37 8.33 24.51
CA GLY A 190 -0.80 8.39 23.17
C GLY A 190 -1.66 9.22 22.21
N ALA A 191 -1.00 9.95 21.31
CA ALA A 191 -1.64 10.72 20.26
C ALA A 191 -1.91 9.87 19.02
N GLY A 192 -2.89 10.27 18.20
CA GLY A 192 -3.28 9.55 16.99
C GLY A 192 -2.26 9.70 15.84
N GLY A 193 -2.18 8.69 14.98
CA GLY A 193 -1.39 8.77 13.74
C GLY A 193 -2.10 9.58 12.65
N GLY A 194 -1.34 10.25 11.79
CA GLY A 194 -1.88 10.95 10.63
C GLY A 194 -2.40 10.00 9.55
N GLY A 195 -3.44 10.39 8.83
CA GLY A 195 -3.95 9.65 7.68
C GLY A 195 -3.05 9.79 6.46
N GLY A 196 -3.00 8.77 5.61
CA GLY A 196 -2.39 8.87 4.29
C GLY A 196 -3.12 9.90 3.41
N GLY A 197 -2.44 10.42 2.40
CA GLY A 197 -3.04 11.25 1.37
C GLY A 197 -4.18 10.53 0.65
N GLY A 198 -5.08 11.30 0.03
CA GLY A 198 -6.01 10.73 -0.93
C GLY A 198 -5.26 10.16 -2.13
N MET A 199 -5.66 8.97 -2.59
CA MET A 199 -5.09 8.30 -3.76
C MET A 199 -6.17 8.13 -4.83
N LYS A 200 -5.86 8.51 -6.07
CA LYS A 200 -6.75 8.31 -7.21
C LYS A 200 -5.98 7.83 -8.43
N THR A 201 -6.49 6.79 -9.07
CA THR A 201 -5.98 6.25 -10.34
C THR A 201 -7.05 6.31 -11.43
N GLY A 202 -6.64 6.44 -12.68
CA GLY A 202 -7.57 6.38 -13.80
C GLY A 202 -6.92 6.73 -15.13
N THR A 203 -7.75 6.93 -16.14
CA THR A 203 -7.36 7.39 -17.47
C THR A 203 -7.90 8.78 -17.75
N ALA A 204 -7.19 9.56 -18.57
CA ALA A 204 -7.65 10.84 -19.08
C ALA A 204 -7.25 11.04 -20.55
N THR A 205 -8.00 11.90 -21.25
CA THR A 205 -7.59 12.41 -22.57
C THR A 205 -6.98 13.78 -22.38
N VAL A 206 -5.81 13.98 -22.96
CA VAL A 206 -5.10 15.27 -22.97
C VAL A 206 -4.99 15.79 -24.41
N THR A 207 -4.74 17.08 -24.57
CA THR A 207 -4.55 17.81 -25.84
C THR A 207 -3.26 18.63 -25.77
N ALA A 208 -2.81 19.19 -26.90
CA ALA A 208 -1.59 19.99 -26.97
C ALA A 208 -1.70 21.32 -26.19
N GLN A 209 -1.51 21.25 -24.87
CA GLN A 209 -1.56 22.39 -23.95
C GLN A 209 -0.79 22.07 -22.67
N ALA A 210 -0.51 23.11 -21.88
CA ALA A 210 0.06 22.95 -20.55
C ALA A 210 -1.02 22.48 -19.55
N TYR A 211 -0.72 21.43 -18.79
CA TYR A 211 -1.50 20.99 -17.64
C TYR A 211 -0.70 21.24 -16.36
N THR A 212 -1.20 22.12 -15.49
CA THR A 212 -0.60 22.34 -14.17
C THR A 212 -0.70 21.09 -13.32
N ILE A 213 0.42 20.65 -12.78
CA ILE A 213 0.52 19.56 -11.81
C ILE A 213 0.83 20.16 -10.45
N THR A 214 -0.03 19.88 -9.48
CA THR A 214 0.22 20.26 -8.08
C THR A 214 0.56 19.01 -7.29
N VAL A 215 1.73 19.03 -6.66
CA VAL A 215 2.13 18.04 -5.66
C VAL A 215 1.96 18.66 -4.29
N GLY A 216 1.16 18.00 -3.46
CA GLY A 216 0.80 18.45 -2.13
C GLY A 216 1.87 18.10 -1.12
N GLU A 217 2.31 19.09 -0.36
CA GLU A 217 3.19 18.87 0.79
C GLU A 217 2.52 18.04 1.88
N GLY A 218 3.34 17.35 2.66
CA GLY A 218 2.89 16.65 3.86
C GLY A 218 2.43 17.61 4.95
N GLY A 219 1.58 17.11 5.85
CA GLY A 219 1.10 17.85 7.00
C GLY A 219 2.25 18.20 7.94
N VAL A 220 2.21 19.43 8.45
CA VAL A 220 3.16 19.89 9.46
C VAL A 220 2.80 19.34 10.83
N ARG A 221 3.81 19.08 11.66
CA ARG A 221 3.60 18.66 13.06
C ARG A 221 2.78 19.72 13.79
N GLY A 222 1.90 19.28 14.70
CA GLY A 222 1.22 20.21 15.61
C GLY A 222 2.24 20.98 16.46
N VAL A 223 1.98 22.26 16.72
CA VAL A 223 2.81 23.04 17.64
C VAL A 223 2.60 22.50 19.05
N PHE A 224 3.68 22.42 19.83
CA PHE A 224 3.56 22.10 21.25
C PHE A 224 2.68 23.14 21.94
N SER A 225 1.56 22.68 22.53
CA SER A 225 0.74 23.47 23.43
C SER A 225 0.48 22.67 24.69
N GLU A 226 0.14 23.35 25.78
CA GLU A 226 -0.30 22.74 27.05
C GLU A 226 -1.62 21.95 26.93
N THR A 227 -2.22 21.91 25.75
CA THR A 227 -3.47 21.18 25.48
C THR A 227 -3.32 20.01 24.51
N GLY A 228 -2.14 19.77 23.94
CA GLY A 228 -1.92 18.72 22.94
C GLY A 228 -2.57 19.08 21.60
N ALA A 229 -1.75 19.30 20.57
CA ALA A 229 -2.23 19.74 19.27
C ALA A 229 -2.50 18.56 18.34
N THR A 230 -3.60 18.65 17.60
CA THR A 230 -3.82 17.82 16.42
C THR A 230 -2.71 18.05 15.40
N GLY A 231 -2.31 17.00 14.68
CA GLY A 231 -1.41 17.14 13.54
C GLY A 231 -2.03 18.02 12.44
N GLY A 232 -1.19 18.68 11.65
CA GLY A 232 -1.64 19.38 10.45
C GLY A 232 -2.12 18.39 9.38
N ASN A 233 -3.15 18.78 8.63
CA ASN A 233 -3.56 18.05 7.44
C ASN A 233 -2.50 18.15 6.35
N GLY A 234 -2.40 17.13 5.51
CA GLY A 234 -1.63 17.22 4.26
C GLY A 234 -2.30 18.14 3.25
N ASN A 235 -1.54 18.56 2.25
CA ASN A 235 -2.03 19.39 1.15
C ASN A 235 -2.51 18.54 -0.04
N PRO A 236 -3.51 19.02 -0.80
CA PRO A 236 -4.05 18.30 -1.96
C PRO A 236 -3.02 18.18 -3.09
N SER A 237 -3.21 17.16 -3.95
CA SER A 237 -2.49 17.03 -5.23
C SER A 237 -3.46 16.98 -6.40
N SER A 238 -3.02 17.41 -7.59
CA SER A 238 -3.86 17.47 -8.78
C SER A 238 -3.11 17.28 -10.09
N PHE A 239 -3.82 16.71 -11.06
CA PHE A 239 -3.50 16.75 -12.48
C PHE A 239 -4.48 17.71 -13.16
N GLY A 240 -4.20 19.01 -13.08
CA GLY A 240 -5.11 20.07 -13.51
C GLY A 240 -6.52 19.89 -12.95
N SER A 241 -7.53 20.05 -13.80
CA SER A 241 -8.93 19.74 -13.48
C SER A 241 -9.33 18.28 -13.74
N LEU A 242 -8.43 17.46 -14.30
CA LEU A 242 -8.71 16.07 -14.70
C LEU A 242 -8.82 15.14 -13.49
N ALA A 243 -8.00 15.38 -12.47
CA ALA A 243 -8.03 14.64 -11.22
C ALA A 243 -7.50 15.48 -10.06
N SER A 244 -8.14 15.36 -8.90
CA SER A 244 -7.70 15.95 -7.65
C SER A 244 -7.87 14.97 -6.49
N THR A 245 -7.00 15.11 -5.50
CA THR A 245 -7.03 14.36 -4.25
C THR A 245 -6.87 15.30 -3.07
N PHE A 246 -7.52 14.98 -1.96
CA PHE A 246 -7.40 15.73 -0.70
C PHE A 246 -6.26 15.18 0.14
N GLY A 247 -5.54 16.05 0.85
CA GLY A 247 -4.50 15.63 1.77
C GLY A 247 -5.05 14.81 2.94
N GLY A 248 -4.17 14.03 3.56
CA GLY A 248 -4.51 13.19 4.71
C GLY A 248 -4.88 14.02 5.93
N GLY A 249 -5.81 13.51 6.74
CA GLY A 249 -6.19 14.13 8.01
C GLY A 249 -5.08 13.98 9.05
N GLY A 250 -4.78 15.04 9.79
CA GLY A 250 -3.92 15.00 10.96
C GLY A 250 -4.46 14.11 12.10
N GLY A 251 -3.54 13.48 12.82
CA GLY A 251 -3.86 12.67 13.99
C GLY A 251 -4.30 13.52 15.18
N GLY A 252 -5.23 13.01 15.98
CA GLY A 252 -5.71 13.68 17.19
C GLY A 252 -4.59 13.84 18.21
N GLY A 253 -4.56 14.99 18.88
CA GLY A 253 -3.70 15.25 20.02
C GLY A 253 -4.20 14.53 21.27
N VAL A 254 -4.02 15.12 22.44
CA VAL A 254 -4.55 14.60 23.71
C VAL A 254 -5.50 15.61 24.35
N THR A 255 -6.26 15.17 25.36
CA THR A 255 -7.17 16.00 26.21
C THR A 255 -8.16 16.89 25.47
N ALA A 256 -7.74 18.06 24.99
CA ALA A 256 -8.60 19.06 24.37
C ALA A 256 -8.85 18.84 22.88
N SER A 257 -7.97 18.10 22.20
CA SER A 257 -8.07 17.87 20.74
C SER A 257 -7.90 16.38 20.37
N PRO A 258 -8.66 15.45 21.00
CA PRO A 258 -8.40 14.02 20.86
C PRO A 258 -8.85 13.46 19.50
N ASN A 259 -9.65 14.19 18.74
CA ASN A 259 -10.19 13.68 17.48
C ASN A 259 -9.18 13.86 16.33
N GLY A 260 -9.01 12.80 15.54
CA GLY A 260 -8.33 12.91 14.26
C GLY A 260 -9.18 13.72 13.28
N THR A 261 -8.53 14.45 12.38
CA THR A 261 -9.23 15.27 11.39
C THR A 261 -9.56 14.48 10.14
N ASN A 262 -10.53 14.99 9.39
CA ASN A 262 -10.94 14.44 8.11
C ASN A 262 -9.90 14.77 7.02
N GLY A 263 -9.84 13.94 5.99
CA GLY A 263 -8.97 14.16 4.82
C GLY A 263 -9.26 13.17 3.70
N GLY A 264 -8.32 13.01 2.76
CA GLY A 264 -8.34 11.94 1.77
C GLY A 264 -8.48 10.58 2.47
N SER A 265 -7.54 10.28 3.36
CA SER A 265 -7.73 9.33 4.47
C SER A 265 -7.80 10.09 5.79
N GLY A 266 -8.60 9.58 6.74
CA GLY A 266 -8.80 10.22 8.05
C GLY A 266 -7.68 9.94 9.04
N GLY A 267 -7.35 10.92 9.89
CA GLY A 267 -6.38 10.76 10.98
C GLY A 267 -6.92 9.87 12.11
N GLY A 268 -6.04 9.22 12.87
CA GLY A 268 -6.41 8.44 14.06
C GLY A 268 -6.77 9.34 15.24
N GLY A 269 -7.69 8.89 16.09
CA GLY A 269 -7.98 9.55 17.36
C GLY A 269 -6.85 9.37 18.37
N GLY A 270 -6.56 10.39 19.17
CA GLY A 270 -5.72 10.30 20.36
C GLY A 270 -6.50 9.88 21.61
N PHE A 271 -5.80 9.83 22.74
CA PHE A 271 -6.35 9.43 24.04
C PHE A 271 -7.61 10.22 24.46
N SER A 272 -8.35 9.69 25.44
CA SER A 272 -9.66 10.22 25.93
C SER A 272 -10.80 10.05 24.94
N ALA A 273 -10.97 8.83 24.43
CA ALA A 273 -12.03 8.47 23.49
C ALA A 273 -12.01 9.30 22.19
N GLY A 274 -10.82 9.70 21.75
CA GLY A 274 -10.65 10.38 20.47
C GLY A 274 -11.20 9.56 19.32
N THR A 275 -12.06 10.18 18.51
CA THR A 275 -12.61 9.56 17.32
C THR A 275 -11.61 9.66 16.17
N GLY A 276 -11.57 8.64 15.31
CA GLY A 276 -10.87 8.74 14.04
C GLY A 276 -11.57 9.71 13.09
N GLY A 277 -10.78 10.45 12.33
CA GLY A 277 -11.25 11.26 11.23
C GLY A 277 -11.85 10.41 10.11
N THR A 278 -12.72 11.03 9.31
CA THR A 278 -13.39 10.41 8.18
C THR A 278 -12.62 10.61 6.87
N ARG A 279 -12.83 9.68 5.94
CA ARG A 279 -12.27 9.69 4.59
C ARG A 279 -13.06 10.58 3.65
N THR A 280 -12.40 11.00 2.58
CA THR A 280 -13.09 11.40 1.35
C THR A 280 -13.40 10.15 0.55
N ALA A 281 -14.67 9.96 0.17
CA ALA A 281 -15.13 8.76 -0.52
C ALA A 281 -14.33 8.53 -1.82
N GLY A 282 -13.85 7.30 -2.00
CA GLY A 282 -13.08 6.89 -3.20
C GLY A 282 -11.62 7.32 -3.21
N GLN A 283 -11.09 7.96 -2.15
CA GLN A 283 -9.67 8.37 -2.10
C GLN A 283 -8.89 7.73 -0.95
N GLY A 284 -9.57 7.26 0.09
CA GLY A 284 -8.92 6.53 1.16
C GLY A 284 -9.89 5.96 2.18
N ASN A 285 -9.43 5.77 3.42
CA ASN A 285 -10.19 5.15 4.51
C ASN A 285 -10.17 5.98 5.80
N ASN A 286 -11.13 5.70 6.68
CA ASN A 286 -11.24 6.41 7.96
C ASN A 286 -10.05 6.05 8.87
N GLY A 287 -9.77 6.94 9.83
CA GLY A 287 -8.87 6.63 10.93
C GLY A 287 -9.50 5.66 11.94
N GLY A 288 -8.65 5.08 12.78
CA GLY A 288 -9.07 4.36 13.97
C GLY A 288 -9.50 5.34 15.08
N GLY A 289 -10.35 4.87 15.99
CA GLY A 289 -10.72 5.60 17.20
C GLY A 289 -10.21 4.92 18.47
N VAL A 290 -10.23 5.64 19.58
CA VAL A 290 -9.96 5.09 20.90
C VAL A 290 -11.27 4.66 21.56
N THR A 291 -11.32 3.44 22.08
CA THR A 291 -12.54 2.84 22.67
C THR A 291 -12.25 2.28 24.06
N GLY A 292 -13.27 2.11 24.89
CA GLY A 292 -13.16 1.38 26.18
C GLY A 292 -12.17 1.97 27.20
N GLY A 293 -11.84 3.27 27.11
CA GLY A 293 -10.89 3.92 28.01
C GLY A 293 -9.41 3.66 27.71
N GLY A 294 -9.08 3.15 26.51
CA GLY A 294 -7.71 2.93 26.08
C GLY A 294 -6.84 4.20 26.18
N THR A 295 -5.58 4.03 26.55
CA THR A 295 -4.63 5.12 26.74
C THR A 295 -3.69 5.30 25.55
N GLY A 296 -3.62 4.35 24.62
CA GLY A 296 -2.90 4.50 23.35
C GLY A 296 -3.68 5.35 22.33
N GLY A 297 -2.95 5.94 21.38
CA GLY A 297 -3.53 6.59 20.22
C GLY A 297 -3.87 5.59 19.12
N ALA A 298 -4.90 5.87 18.33
CA ALA A 298 -5.31 5.04 17.20
C ALA A 298 -4.51 5.36 15.93
N GLY A 299 -4.47 4.41 14.99
CA GLY A 299 -3.78 4.58 13.71
C GLY A 299 -4.59 5.41 12.71
N GLY A 300 -3.90 6.15 11.85
CA GLY A 300 -4.51 6.85 10.71
C GLY A 300 -4.93 5.89 9.60
N GLY A 301 -5.94 6.26 8.81
CA GLY A 301 -6.36 5.49 7.64
C GLY A 301 -5.33 5.56 6.51
N GLY A 302 -5.17 4.46 5.77
CA GLY A 302 -4.46 4.44 4.49
C GLY A 302 -5.44 4.35 3.33
N SER A 303 -4.95 4.45 2.11
CA SER A 303 -5.82 4.36 0.94
C SER A 303 -6.38 2.95 0.68
N GLY A 304 -5.71 1.90 1.16
CA GLY A 304 -6.15 0.51 1.03
C GLY A 304 -6.96 -0.01 2.23
N VAL A 305 -6.59 0.38 3.45
CA VAL A 305 -7.22 -0.14 4.68
C VAL A 305 -7.46 0.97 5.71
N LYS A 306 -8.52 0.82 6.51
CA LYS A 306 -8.81 1.67 7.67
C LYS A 306 -7.69 1.59 8.73
N GLY A 307 -7.43 2.70 9.42
CA GLY A 307 -6.56 2.71 10.60
C GLY A 307 -7.13 1.88 11.74
N SER A 308 -6.25 1.23 12.52
CA SER A 308 -6.66 0.39 13.62
C SER A 308 -7.13 1.23 14.81
N SER A 309 -8.32 0.92 15.32
CA SER A 309 -8.76 1.39 16.63
C SER A 309 -7.92 0.75 17.74
N THR A 310 -7.91 1.36 18.92
CA THR A 310 -7.29 0.77 20.12
C THR A 310 -8.22 0.88 21.33
N SER A 311 -8.08 -0.08 22.24
CA SER A 311 -8.72 -0.10 23.57
C SER A 311 -7.71 -0.38 24.69
N THR A 312 -6.42 -0.28 24.38
CA THR A 312 -5.31 -0.65 25.27
C THR A 312 -4.32 0.52 25.38
N SER A 313 -3.22 0.32 26.10
CA SER A 313 -2.11 1.28 26.13
C SER A 313 -1.25 1.25 24.85
N ASN A 314 -1.45 0.24 23.98
CA ASN A 314 -0.74 0.14 22.71
C ASN A 314 -1.34 1.08 21.67
N GLY A 315 -0.44 1.67 20.88
CA GLY A 315 -0.82 2.45 19.71
C GLY A 315 -1.44 1.56 18.62
N GLY A 316 -2.51 2.02 17.98
CA GLY A 316 -3.12 1.35 16.84
C GLY A 316 -2.23 1.43 15.60
N ALA A 317 -2.15 0.34 14.84
CA ALA A 317 -1.44 0.33 13.56
C ALA A 317 -2.12 1.25 12.52
N GLY A 318 -1.30 1.91 11.71
CA GLY A 318 -1.76 2.67 10.55
C GLY A 318 -2.35 1.76 9.48
N GLY A 319 -3.35 2.27 8.75
CA GLY A 319 -3.97 1.55 7.64
C GLY A 319 -3.00 1.41 6.47
N ALA A 320 -2.97 0.25 5.82
CA ALA A 320 -2.17 0.04 4.63
C ALA A 320 -2.61 0.94 3.46
N GLY A 321 -1.63 1.35 2.66
CA GLY A 321 -1.82 2.07 1.42
C GLY A 321 -2.35 1.20 0.28
N GLY A 322 -2.60 1.84 -0.86
CA GLY A 322 -3.07 1.22 -2.10
C GLY A 322 -1.94 1.00 -3.08
N GLU A 323 -2.02 -0.08 -3.86
CA GLU A 323 -0.98 -0.47 -4.81
C GLU A 323 -1.22 0.13 -6.21
N SER A 324 -0.14 0.46 -6.92
CA SER A 324 -0.19 0.90 -8.32
C SER A 324 1.06 0.46 -9.06
N SER A 325 0.90 -0.02 -10.30
CA SER A 325 1.99 -0.38 -11.21
C SER A 325 2.38 0.74 -12.17
N ILE A 326 1.88 1.95 -11.95
CA ILE A 326 1.98 3.06 -12.90
C ILE A 326 3.43 3.49 -13.21
N SER A 327 4.36 3.26 -12.27
CA SER A 327 5.79 3.56 -12.43
C SER A 327 6.57 2.48 -13.18
N GLY A 328 5.90 1.43 -13.67
CA GLY A 328 6.53 0.25 -14.29
C GLY A 328 6.83 -0.89 -13.31
N SER A 329 6.62 -0.67 -12.01
CA SER A 329 6.69 -1.71 -10.96
C SER A 329 5.56 -1.50 -9.96
N LEU A 330 5.14 -2.58 -9.28
CA LEU A 330 4.08 -2.49 -8.27
C LEU A 330 4.62 -1.83 -7.00
N ILE A 331 4.10 -0.66 -6.67
CA ILE A 331 4.48 0.13 -5.49
C ILE A 331 3.21 0.47 -4.68
N THR A 332 3.32 0.48 -3.36
CA THR A 332 2.25 0.91 -2.44
C THR A 332 2.40 2.39 -2.09
N TYR A 333 1.29 3.12 -2.04
CA TYR A 333 1.23 4.56 -1.74
C TYR A 333 0.16 4.86 -0.69
N ALA A 334 0.30 6.00 -0.01
CA ALA A 334 -0.67 6.57 0.94
C ALA A 334 -0.98 5.66 2.14
N GLY A 335 0.06 5.12 2.78
CA GLY A 335 -0.06 4.43 4.07
C GLY A 335 -0.37 5.38 5.22
N GLY A 336 -1.25 4.98 6.14
CA GLY A 336 -1.54 5.74 7.36
C GLY A 336 -0.44 5.61 8.42
N GLY A 337 -0.28 6.62 9.26
CA GLY A 337 0.65 6.59 10.40
C GLY A 337 0.10 5.76 11.57
N GLY A 338 1.00 5.15 12.33
CA GLY A 338 0.65 4.44 13.56
C GLY A 338 0.42 5.38 14.74
N GLY A 339 -0.47 5.03 15.67
CA GLY A 339 -0.74 5.80 16.87
C GLY A 339 0.38 5.68 17.91
N GLY A 340 0.55 6.69 18.75
CA GLY A 340 1.47 6.65 19.88
C GLY A 340 1.01 5.68 20.97
N ARG A 341 1.94 5.13 21.73
CA ARG A 341 1.61 4.29 22.91
C ARG A 341 1.57 5.13 24.18
N TYR A 342 1.00 4.60 25.26
CA TYR A 342 1.04 5.21 26.59
C TYR A 342 2.21 4.74 27.47
N ASP A 343 2.73 3.53 27.27
CA ASP A 343 3.84 3.01 28.07
C ASP A 343 5.19 3.08 27.33
N LEU A 344 6.28 2.61 27.93
CA LEU A 344 7.61 2.60 27.31
C LEU A 344 7.66 1.67 26.06
N GLY A 345 8.27 2.13 24.96
CA GLY A 345 8.59 1.38 23.72
C GLY A 345 7.98 1.95 22.41
N ASN A 346 7.91 1.17 21.32
CA ASN A 346 7.46 1.59 19.97
C ASN A 346 5.92 1.77 19.76
N GLY A 347 5.41 2.91 19.31
CA GLY A 347 3.97 3.00 19.00
C GLY A 347 3.48 2.01 17.91
N GLY A 348 2.23 2.15 17.52
CA GLY A 348 1.66 1.35 16.43
C GLY A 348 2.54 1.44 15.17
N ILE A 349 2.66 0.33 14.44
CA ILE A 349 3.40 0.34 13.18
C ILE A 349 2.70 1.25 12.17
N GLY A 350 3.49 1.91 11.31
CA GLY A 350 2.94 2.62 10.16
C GLY A 350 2.42 1.64 9.09
N GLY A 351 1.45 2.09 8.30
CA GLY A 351 0.93 1.32 7.17
C GLY A 351 1.92 1.26 6.01
N SER A 352 1.87 0.19 5.23
CA SER A 352 2.61 0.07 3.97
C SER A 352 2.26 1.25 3.03
N GLY A 353 3.22 1.68 2.23
CA GLY A 353 3.10 2.93 1.45
C GLY A 353 3.53 4.18 2.21
N GLY A 354 4.51 4.03 3.11
CA GLY A 354 5.25 5.14 3.70
C GLY A 354 4.70 5.71 5.01
N GLY A 355 3.78 5.01 5.70
CA GLY A 355 3.28 5.46 6.99
C GLY A 355 4.38 5.46 8.07
N GLY A 356 4.46 6.54 8.85
CA GLY A 356 5.36 6.63 10.01
C GLY A 356 4.84 5.81 11.19
N ALA A 357 5.73 5.11 11.89
CA ALA A 357 5.40 4.42 13.13
C ALA A 357 5.15 5.42 14.27
N GLY A 358 4.22 5.10 15.18
CA GLY A 358 4.01 5.87 16.39
C GLY A 358 5.18 5.74 17.37
N GLY A 359 5.31 6.69 18.30
CA GLY A 359 6.38 6.72 19.30
C GLY A 359 5.92 6.34 20.71
N GLY A 360 6.88 5.92 21.54
CA GLY A 360 6.89 6.15 23.00
C GLY A 360 7.80 7.34 23.27
N GLY A 361 7.49 8.45 22.62
CA GLY A 361 8.36 9.57 22.33
C GLY A 361 7.83 10.30 21.10
N ASP A 362 8.72 10.85 20.27
CA ASP A 362 8.33 11.40 18.97
C ASP A 362 7.82 10.32 18.02
N GLY A 363 6.82 10.66 17.22
CA GLY A 363 6.36 9.80 16.12
C GLY A 363 7.29 9.92 14.90
N ALA A 364 7.45 8.83 14.16
CA ALA A 364 8.24 8.86 12.93
C ALA A 364 7.51 9.64 11.81
N PRO A 365 8.22 10.39 10.96
CA PRO A 365 7.60 11.05 9.82
C PRO A 365 7.12 10.03 8.77
N GLY A 366 6.13 10.43 7.99
CA GLY A 366 5.76 9.72 6.76
C GLY A 366 6.85 9.83 5.70
N THR A 367 6.97 8.83 4.83
CA THR A 367 7.94 8.83 3.73
C THR A 367 7.56 9.84 2.65
N ALA A 368 8.49 10.70 2.26
CA ALA A 368 8.28 11.66 1.17
C ALA A 368 7.91 10.97 -0.15
N HIS A 369 7.13 11.65 -0.98
CA HIS A 369 6.68 11.18 -2.30
C HIS A 369 5.85 9.90 -2.29
N THR A 370 5.26 9.57 -1.14
CA THR A 370 4.34 8.42 -1.01
C THR A 370 2.97 8.84 -0.53
N GLY A 371 2.80 10.08 -0.04
CA GLY A 371 1.61 10.52 0.67
C GLY A 371 1.41 9.84 2.03
N GLY A 372 2.45 9.22 2.61
CA GLY A 372 2.37 8.53 3.89
C GLY A 372 2.04 9.45 5.07
N GLY A 373 1.20 9.01 6.00
CA GLY A 373 0.86 9.75 7.22
C GLY A 373 1.95 9.64 8.28
N GLY A 374 2.14 10.69 9.09
CA GLY A 374 3.09 10.70 10.20
C GLY A 374 2.61 9.93 11.44
N GLY A 375 3.52 9.33 12.20
CA GLY A 375 3.21 8.61 13.42
C GLY A 375 2.81 9.52 14.58
N GLY A 376 1.93 9.05 15.46
CA GLY A 376 1.52 9.77 16.67
C GLY A 376 2.57 9.72 17.79
N ALA A 377 2.62 10.77 18.61
CA ALA A 377 3.52 10.84 19.76
C ALA A 377 3.07 9.98 20.96
N GLY A 378 4.02 9.47 21.73
CA GLY A 378 3.82 8.82 23.03
C GLY A 378 4.69 9.45 24.12
N PRO A 379 4.59 9.02 25.39
CA PRO A 379 5.38 9.58 26.47
C PRO A 379 6.85 9.26 26.28
N PRO A 380 7.75 10.26 26.39
CA PRO A 380 9.19 9.99 26.38
C PRO A 380 9.56 9.17 27.61
N SER A 381 10.67 8.42 27.50
CA SER A 381 11.28 7.69 28.62
C SER A 381 11.87 8.59 29.72
N ILE A 382 11.89 9.92 29.53
CA ILE A 382 12.42 10.91 30.48
C ILE A 382 11.46 12.08 30.68
N ALA A 383 11.30 12.48 31.95
CA ALA A 383 10.15 13.21 32.47
C ALA A 383 10.02 14.70 32.10
N ASN A 384 10.81 15.25 31.18
CA ASN A 384 10.80 16.68 30.88
C ASN A 384 11.11 16.99 29.39
N GLY A 385 10.27 16.54 28.44
CA GLY A 385 10.09 17.20 27.14
C GLY A 385 8.69 16.94 26.53
N GLY A 386 8.08 17.91 25.85
CA GLY A 386 6.93 17.65 24.98
C GLY A 386 7.36 16.83 23.75
N THR A 387 6.57 15.84 23.33
CA THR A 387 6.89 14.96 22.18
C THR A 387 5.95 15.19 21.00
N GLY A 388 6.55 15.33 19.82
CA GLY A 388 5.86 15.73 18.60
C GLY A 388 5.46 14.51 17.77
N GLY A 389 4.29 14.59 17.14
CA GLY A 389 3.95 13.66 16.07
C GLY A 389 4.88 13.85 14.87
N GLY A 390 5.06 12.78 14.09
CA GLY A 390 5.79 12.85 12.83
C GLY A 390 5.05 13.72 11.82
N THR A 391 5.78 14.42 10.97
CA THR A 391 5.21 15.13 9.81
C THR A 391 4.66 14.13 8.80
N GLY A 392 3.68 14.55 7.99
CA GLY A 392 3.24 13.76 6.84
C GLY A 392 4.29 13.76 5.72
N GLY A 393 4.27 12.74 4.88
CA GLY A 393 5.04 12.67 3.64
C GLY A 393 4.37 13.48 2.53
N SER A 394 5.18 14.08 1.65
CA SER A 394 4.69 14.73 0.43
C SER A 394 3.99 13.74 -0.50
N GLY A 395 3.09 14.28 -1.32
CA GLY A 395 2.38 13.55 -2.37
C GLY A 395 3.26 13.23 -3.58
N ILE A 396 2.65 12.64 -4.59
CA ILE A 396 3.28 12.31 -5.87
C ILE A 396 2.22 12.27 -6.98
N VAL A 397 2.58 12.73 -8.18
CA VAL A 397 1.74 12.56 -9.37
C VAL A 397 2.54 11.81 -10.43
N ILE A 398 1.96 10.75 -10.99
CA ILE A 398 2.57 9.97 -12.06
C ILE A 398 1.61 9.93 -13.24
N ILE A 399 2.11 10.25 -14.43
CA ILE A 399 1.36 10.21 -15.69
C ILE A 399 2.12 9.30 -16.64
N ARG A 400 1.46 8.30 -17.24
CA ARG A 400 2.08 7.44 -18.24
C ARG A 400 1.25 7.37 -19.53
N TYR A 401 1.94 7.19 -20.65
CA TYR A 401 1.33 6.96 -21.95
C TYR A 401 2.21 6.06 -22.81
N ARG A 402 1.62 5.45 -23.85
CA ARG A 402 2.39 4.61 -24.78
C ARG A 402 3.33 5.46 -25.63
N THR A 403 4.61 5.13 -25.61
CA THR A 403 5.59 5.64 -26.55
C THR A 403 5.29 5.00 -27.90
N SER A 404 5.05 5.77 -28.96
CA SER A 404 4.77 5.17 -30.27
C SER A 404 5.99 4.35 -30.73
N THR A 405 5.80 3.08 -31.05
CA THR A 405 6.80 2.30 -31.78
C THR A 405 6.69 2.59 -33.27
N ALA A 406 7.85 2.72 -33.92
CA ALA A 406 7.94 2.91 -35.38
C ALA A 406 7.24 1.76 -36.12
N ALA A 407 6.60 2.07 -37.24
CA ALA A 407 6.06 1.07 -38.14
C ALA A 407 7.20 0.14 -38.61
N THR A 408 7.04 -1.16 -38.40
CA THR A 408 7.88 -2.16 -39.07
C THR A 408 7.72 -1.96 -40.58
N PRO A 409 8.78 -1.70 -41.36
CA PRO A 409 8.64 -1.69 -42.81
C PRO A 409 8.20 -3.09 -43.24
N THR A 410 7.02 -3.18 -43.86
CA THR A 410 6.58 -4.38 -44.56
C THR A 410 7.59 -4.68 -45.66
N PRO A 411 8.10 -5.93 -45.76
CA PRO A 411 9.06 -6.32 -46.79
C PRO A 411 8.49 -6.24 -48.21
#